data_AF-A0A496C6P0-F1
#
_entry.id   AF-A0A496C6P0-F1
#
_cell.length_a   1.000
_cell.length_b   1.000
_cell.length_c   1.000
_cell.angle_alpha   90.00
_cell.angle_beta   90.00
_cell.angle_gamma   90.00
#
_symmetry.space_group_name_H-M   'P 1'
#
loop_
_entity.id
_entity.type
_entity.pdbx_description
1 polymer ?
#
loop_
_entity_poly.entity_id
_entity_poly.type
_entity_poly.pdbx_seq_one_letter_code
_entity_poly.pdbx_strand_id
1 'polypeptide(L)'
;MAKAAWAVVTPPQGSGDKEVSVRSGSEHTGRNARTTVLTFKAANCADVARTVNQAGKPEYVDIADTASSEKTGKVVTISGVSNSRKLTFSLGTGDLDIALPGNYTANSVQTANGEAIAGDPGGLAVYNFSIAVTVPANTEIDPLTRQVIVTDEGGHQDVCLLTLAAGDAYLRVTEGDIQLDYLGTPVTVNVESNTDWTVE
;
A
#
# COMPACT_ATOMS: atom_id res chain seq x y z
N MET A 1 -2.67 28.64 -27.64
CA MET A 1 -2.34 27.35 -26.99
C MET A 1 -3.13 26.27 -27.69
N ALA A 2 -2.53 25.13 -28.03
CA ALA A 2 -3.26 24.03 -28.65
C ALA A 2 -4.23 23.40 -27.63
N LYS A 3 -5.38 22.94 -28.12
CA LYS A 3 -6.35 22.17 -27.33
C LYS A 3 -5.68 20.91 -26.77
N ALA A 4 -5.78 20.69 -25.47
CA ALA A 4 -5.26 19.47 -24.84
C ALA A 4 -6.04 18.23 -25.30
N ALA A 5 -5.32 17.12 -25.49
CA ALA A 5 -5.87 15.87 -26.00
C ALA A 5 -6.98 15.27 -25.10
N TRP A 6 -6.93 15.54 -23.80
CA TRP A 6 -7.94 15.06 -22.86
C TRP A 6 -9.29 15.76 -23.03
N ALA A 7 -9.36 16.96 -23.60
CA ALA A 7 -10.65 17.61 -23.86
C ALA A 7 -11.21 17.09 -25.19
N VAL A 8 -12.30 16.33 -25.15
CA VAL A 8 -12.95 15.75 -26.33
C VAL A 8 -14.20 16.56 -26.66
N VAL A 9 -14.39 16.89 -27.94
CA VAL A 9 -15.55 17.65 -28.43
C VAL A 9 -16.26 16.79 -29.48
N THR A 10 -17.57 16.60 -29.33
CA THR A 10 -18.38 15.76 -30.24
C THR A 10 -19.69 16.46 -30.63
N PRO A 11 -19.98 16.63 -31.93
CA PRO A 11 -19.06 16.45 -33.05
C PRO A 11 -17.95 17.53 -33.04
N PRO A 12 -16.76 17.25 -33.63
CA PRO A 12 -15.65 18.22 -33.63
C PRO A 12 -15.85 19.36 -34.64
N GLN A 13 -16.83 19.24 -35.54
CA GLN A 13 -17.19 20.21 -36.57
C GLN A 13 -18.69 20.13 -36.88
N GLY A 14 -19.25 21.18 -37.46
CA GLY A 14 -20.65 21.26 -37.84
C GLY A 14 -20.95 22.43 -38.78
N SER A 15 -22.22 22.58 -39.16
CA SER A 15 -22.74 23.68 -39.97
C SER A 15 -24.11 24.09 -39.47
N GLY A 16 -24.41 25.39 -39.51
CA GLY A 16 -25.62 25.97 -38.93
C GLY A 16 -25.67 25.79 -37.40
N ASP A 17 -26.85 26.03 -36.83
CA ASP A 17 -27.08 25.89 -35.40
C ASP A 17 -27.04 24.41 -35.00
N LYS A 18 -26.12 24.06 -34.09
CA LYS A 18 -25.93 22.70 -33.56
C LYS A 18 -25.41 22.75 -32.13
N GLU A 19 -25.77 21.73 -31.36
CA GLU A 19 -25.15 21.47 -30.07
C GLU A 19 -23.85 20.69 -30.23
N VAL A 20 -22.92 20.92 -29.30
CA VAL A 20 -21.68 20.16 -29.16
C VAL A 20 -21.51 19.74 -27.70
N SER A 21 -21.05 18.52 -27.49
CA SER A 21 -20.69 18.02 -26.16
C SER A 21 -19.19 18.20 -25.92
N VAL A 22 -18.82 18.67 -24.72
CA VAL A 22 -17.43 18.76 -24.24
C VAL A 22 -17.27 17.82 -23.05
N ARG A 23 -16.30 16.90 -23.12
CA ARG A 23 -16.01 15.94 -22.05
C ARG A 23 -14.52 15.65 -21.93
N SER A 24 -14.11 14.99 -20.86
CA SER A 24 -12.77 14.39 -20.81
C SER A 24 -12.72 13.05 -21.54
N GLY A 25 -11.64 12.79 -22.27
CA GLY A 25 -11.41 11.50 -22.94
C GLY A 25 -11.10 10.37 -21.95
N SER A 26 -10.45 10.71 -20.84
CA SER A 26 -10.23 9.81 -19.69
C SER A 26 -10.43 10.58 -18.38
N GLU A 27 -10.64 9.83 -17.29
CA GLU A 27 -10.57 10.38 -15.94
C GLU A 27 -9.22 11.08 -15.72
N HIS A 28 -9.23 12.15 -14.94
CA HIS A 28 -8.01 12.78 -14.44
C HIS A 28 -7.71 12.19 -13.06
N THR A 29 -6.54 11.59 -12.89
CA THR A 29 -6.20 10.84 -11.67
C THR A 29 -5.37 11.66 -10.68
N GLY A 30 -4.78 12.78 -11.11
CA GLY A 30 -4.04 13.69 -10.23
C GLY A 30 -4.96 14.59 -9.41
N ARG A 31 -4.46 15.04 -8.25
CA ARG A 31 -5.25 15.88 -7.32
C ARG A 31 -5.33 17.35 -7.70
N ASN A 32 -4.45 17.84 -8.57
CA ASN A 32 -4.51 19.23 -9.03
C ASN A 32 -5.44 19.36 -10.23
N ALA A 33 -6.25 20.42 -10.25
CA ALA A 33 -7.08 20.75 -11.40
C ALA A 33 -6.22 21.00 -12.65
N ARG A 34 -6.76 20.66 -13.82
CA ARG A 34 -6.12 20.92 -15.12
C ARG A 34 -7.01 21.78 -16.02
N THR A 35 -6.38 22.59 -16.85
CA THR A 35 -7.06 23.55 -17.73
C THR A 35 -6.58 23.46 -19.17
N THR A 36 -7.47 23.75 -20.11
CA THR A 36 -7.15 23.93 -21.53
C THR A 36 -8.09 24.95 -22.14
N VAL A 37 -7.73 25.47 -23.32
CA VAL A 37 -8.61 26.35 -24.11
C VAL A 37 -9.15 25.59 -25.32
N LEU A 38 -10.44 25.70 -25.57
CA LEU A 38 -11.07 25.38 -26.84
C LEU A 38 -11.19 26.65 -27.67
N THR A 39 -10.80 26.58 -28.94
CA THR A 39 -10.94 27.69 -29.89
C THR A 39 -11.90 27.27 -31.00
N PHE A 40 -13.07 27.90 -31.04
CA PHE A 40 -14.08 27.71 -32.08
C PHE A 40 -13.76 28.64 -33.25
N LYS A 41 -13.76 28.09 -34.47
CA LYS A 41 -13.39 28.80 -35.70
C LYS A 41 -14.48 28.61 -36.75
N ALA A 42 -14.75 29.67 -37.49
CA ALA A 42 -15.61 29.66 -38.66
C ALA A 42 -15.07 30.65 -39.70
N ALA A 43 -15.33 30.38 -40.99
CA ALA A 43 -14.89 31.26 -42.05
C ALA A 43 -15.51 32.66 -41.89
N ASN A 44 -14.71 33.70 -42.07
CA ASN A 44 -15.13 35.11 -41.96
C ASN A 44 -15.64 35.52 -40.56
N CYS A 45 -15.33 34.75 -39.51
CA CYS A 45 -15.64 35.08 -38.13
C CYS A 45 -14.35 35.22 -37.30
N ALA A 46 -14.39 36.01 -36.24
CA ALA A 46 -13.34 36.02 -35.24
C ALA A 46 -13.35 34.70 -34.45
N ASP A 47 -12.16 34.21 -34.08
CA ASP A 47 -12.00 33.03 -33.22
C ASP A 47 -12.65 33.27 -31.84
N VAL A 48 -13.41 32.28 -31.36
CA VAL A 48 -14.06 32.34 -30.04
C VAL A 48 -13.37 31.35 -29.10
N ALA A 49 -12.77 31.85 -28.01
CA ALA A 49 -12.12 31.02 -27.01
C ALA A 49 -13.05 30.69 -25.84
N ARG A 50 -12.98 29.45 -25.34
CA ARG A 50 -13.63 29.00 -24.10
C ARG A 50 -12.65 28.17 -23.27
N THR A 51 -12.52 28.50 -21.99
CA THR A 51 -11.70 27.75 -21.05
C THR A 51 -12.45 26.51 -20.57
N VAL A 52 -11.77 25.37 -20.56
CA VAL A 52 -12.26 24.11 -19.99
C VAL A 52 -11.42 23.81 -18.76
N ASN A 53 -12.07 23.72 -17.61
CA ASN A 53 -11.46 23.34 -16.35
C ASN A 53 -11.96 21.95 -15.95
N GLN A 54 -11.04 21.04 -15.65
CA GLN A 54 -11.36 19.75 -15.05
C GLN A 54 -10.82 19.74 -13.62
N ALA A 55 -11.68 19.43 -12.66
CA ALA A 55 -11.28 19.27 -11.26
C ALA A 55 -10.24 18.15 -11.09
N GLY A 56 -9.41 18.28 -10.04
CA GLY A 56 -8.56 17.20 -9.57
C GLY A 56 -9.37 16.05 -8.98
N LYS A 57 -8.82 14.84 -9.00
CA LYS A 57 -9.36 13.73 -8.22
C LYS A 57 -9.18 14.01 -6.73
N PRO A 58 -10.16 13.72 -5.85
CA PRO A 58 -9.96 13.79 -4.42
C PRO A 58 -8.70 13.05 -4.00
N GLU A 59 -8.03 13.56 -2.97
CA GLU A 59 -6.85 12.92 -2.44
C GLU A 59 -7.21 11.57 -1.82
N TYR A 60 -6.36 10.57 -2.03
CA TYR A 60 -6.54 9.24 -1.47
C TYR A 60 -5.23 8.47 -1.38
N VAL A 61 -5.26 7.43 -0.58
CA VAL A 61 -4.28 6.35 -0.55
C VAL A 61 -5.01 5.02 -0.53
N ASP A 62 -4.45 4.03 -1.21
CA ASP A 62 -4.96 2.67 -1.33
C ASP A 62 -3.76 1.72 -1.23
N ILE A 63 -3.73 0.85 -0.23
CA ILE A 63 -2.66 -0.13 0.03
C ILE A 63 -3.24 -1.54 -0.06
N ALA A 64 -2.43 -2.52 -0.43
CA ALA A 64 -2.87 -3.92 -0.44
C ALA A 64 -3.49 -4.34 0.90
N ASP A 65 -4.72 -4.87 0.86
CA ASP A 65 -5.49 -5.29 2.06
C ASP A 65 -4.72 -6.27 2.95
N THR A 66 -3.93 -7.17 2.32
CA THR A 66 -3.22 -8.24 3.02
C THR A 66 -1.81 -8.43 2.47
N ALA A 67 -0.91 -8.84 3.35
CA ALA A 67 0.44 -9.28 3.00
C ALA A 67 0.85 -10.46 3.89
N SER A 68 1.79 -11.28 3.45
CA SER A 68 2.18 -12.46 4.23
C SER A 68 3.66 -12.82 4.15
N SER A 69 4.14 -13.41 5.24
CA SER A 69 5.43 -14.07 5.38
C SER A 69 5.25 -15.52 5.81
N GLU A 70 6.12 -16.38 5.30
CA GLU A 70 6.27 -17.74 5.82
C GLU A 70 6.94 -17.70 7.19
N LYS A 71 6.86 -18.81 7.95
CA LYS A 71 7.36 -18.93 9.32
C LYS A 71 8.84 -18.61 9.50
N THR A 72 9.65 -18.72 8.44
CA THR A 72 11.07 -18.37 8.47
C THR A 72 11.34 -16.87 8.46
N GLY A 73 10.31 -16.05 8.25
CA GLY A 73 10.47 -14.62 8.01
C GLY A 73 10.98 -14.32 6.60
N LYS A 74 10.79 -13.08 6.16
CA LYS A 74 11.35 -12.52 4.91
C LYS A 74 11.20 -11.00 4.88
N VAL A 75 11.79 -10.37 3.88
CA VAL A 75 11.38 -9.01 3.50
C VAL A 75 10.08 -9.08 2.70
N VAL A 76 9.03 -8.48 3.23
CA VAL A 76 7.71 -8.38 2.59
C VAL A 76 7.57 -7.01 1.95
N THR A 77 7.33 -6.97 0.64
CA THR A 77 7.02 -5.72 -0.09
C THR A 77 5.52 -5.52 -0.14
N ILE A 78 5.02 -4.47 0.53
CA ILE A 78 3.61 -4.08 0.52
C ILE A 78 3.47 -2.91 -0.45
N SER A 79 2.56 -3.03 -1.42
CA SER A 79 2.39 -2.05 -2.50
C SER A 79 1.03 -1.39 -2.46
N GLY A 80 0.92 -0.23 -3.09
CA GLY A 80 -0.32 0.53 -3.19
C GLY A 80 -0.24 1.65 -4.22
N VAL A 81 -1.30 2.44 -4.31
CA VAL A 81 -1.42 3.61 -5.18
C VAL A 81 -1.93 4.83 -4.42
N SER A 82 -1.48 6.02 -4.82
CA SER A 82 -1.94 7.27 -4.23
C SER A 82 -1.77 8.43 -5.21
N ASN A 83 -2.47 9.52 -4.96
CA ASN A 83 -2.22 10.82 -5.59
C ASN A 83 -1.74 11.89 -4.57
N SER A 84 -1.35 11.47 -3.36
CA SER A 84 -0.88 12.36 -2.29
C SER A 84 0.53 12.92 -2.55
N ARG A 85 0.88 14.05 -1.93
CA ARG A 85 2.25 14.59 -1.98
C ARG A 85 3.21 13.89 -1.03
N LYS A 86 2.70 13.20 -0.01
CA LYS A 86 3.46 12.60 1.08
C LYS A 86 2.68 11.39 1.61
N LEU A 87 3.38 10.34 2.01
CA LEU A 87 2.79 9.22 2.71
C LEU A 87 3.49 9.03 4.06
N THR A 88 2.70 8.70 5.07
CA THR A 88 3.21 8.37 6.42
C THR A 88 2.75 6.96 6.78
N PHE A 89 3.71 6.08 7.03
CA PHE A 89 3.49 4.72 7.46
C PHE A 89 3.61 4.62 8.99
N SER A 90 2.71 3.86 9.59
CA SER A 90 2.72 3.52 11.01
C SER A 90 2.27 2.07 11.24
N LEU A 91 2.53 1.56 12.44
CA LEU A 91 2.09 0.23 12.85
C LEU A 91 0.80 0.38 13.68
N GLY A 92 -0.19 -0.45 13.36
CA GLY A 92 -1.44 -0.57 14.11
C GLY A 92 -1.45 -1.77 15.05
N THR A 93 -2.63 -2.36 15.25
CA THR A 93 -2.80 -3.51 16.15
C THR A 93 -2.12 -4.77 15.63
N GLY A 94 -1.72 -5.65 16.55
CA GLY A 94 -1.17 -6.97 16.25
C GLY A 94 0.06 -7.33 17.09
N ASP A 95 0.29 -8.62 17.24
CA ASP A 95 1.32 -9.27 18.05
C ASP A 95 2.64 -9.54 17.31
N LEU A 96 2.67 -9.45 15.97
CA LEU A 96 3.90 -9.56 15.19
C LEU A 96 4.84 -8.37 15.48
N ASP A 97 5.93 -8.62 16.18
CA ASP A 97 6.94 -7.61 16.49
C ASP A 97 7.85 -7.30 15.29
N ILE A 98 7.71 -6.08 14.76
CA ILE A 98 8.45 -5.58 13.60
C ILE A 98 8.69 -4.07 13.74
N ALA A 99 9.68 -3.58 13.00
CA ALA A 99 9.93 -2.16 12.79
C ALA A 99 9.66 -1.78 11.32
N LEU A 100 9.12 -0.58 11.09
CA LEU A 100 9.02 -0.02 9.75
C LEU A 100 10.39 0.49 9.28
N PRO A 101 10.72 0.35 7.99
CA PRO A 101 11.89 1.01 7.42
C PRO A 101 11.75 2.53 7.49
N GLY A 102 12.87 3.25 7.55
CA GLY A 102 12.88 4.72 7.53
C GLY A 102 12.45 5.33 6.18
N ASN A 103 12.35 4.51 5.12
CA ASN A 103 12.00 4.95 3.78
C ASN A 103 10.99 4.00 3.11
N TYR A 104 10.19 4.55 2.21
CA TYR A 104 9.37 3.83 1.25
C TYR A 104 9.77 4.24 -0.18
N THR A 105 9.25 3.57 -1.19
CA THR A 105 9.42 3.96 -2.60
C THR A 105 8.11 4.54 -3.11
N ALA A 106 8.13 5.70 -3.75
CA ALA A 106 6.98 6.27 -4.45
C ALA A 106 7.39 6.78 -5.82
N ASN A 107 6.64 6.42 -6.85
CA ASN A 107 6.98 6.73 -8.24
C ASN A 107 8.44 6.38 -8.58
N SER A 108 8.90 5.21 -8.10
CA SER A 108 10.28 4.73 -8.25
C SER A 108 11.37 5.57 -7.56
N VAL A 109 11.00 6.49 -6.67
CA VAL A 109 11.93 7.32 -5.88
C VAL A 109 11.85 6.92 -4.40
N GLN A 110 13.01 6.70 -3.79
CA GLN A 110 13.09 6.46 -2.35
C GLN A 110 12.76 7.75 -1.59
N THR A 111 11.78 7.67 -0.70
CA THR A 111 11.25 8.81 0.07
C THR A 111 11.27 8.44 1.55
N ALA A 112 11.75 9.36 2.40
CA ALA A 112 11.72 9.17 3.84
C ALA A 112 10.27 9.13 4.35
N ASN A 113 10.01 8.27 5.33
CA ASN A 113 8.67 8.10 5.88
C ASN A 113 8.15 9.43 6.45
N GLY A 114 7.01 9.89 5.96
CA GLY A 114 6.42 11.16 6.38
C GLY A 114 7.07 12.40 5.78
N GLU A 115 7.90 12.30 4.74
CA GLU A 115 8.44 13.46 4.00
C GLU A 115 7.75 13.65 2.65
N ALA A 116 7.91 14.83 2.06
CA ALA A 116 7.35 15.14 0.75
C ALA A 116 8.04 14.32 -0.37
N ILE A 117 7.25 13.74 -1.26
CA ILE A 117 7.73 12.99 -2.43
C ILE A 117 8.29 13.97 -3.46
N ALA A 118 9.51 13.73 -3.92
CA ALA A 118 10.18 14.57 -4.90
C ALA A 118 9.37 14.69 -6.19
N GLY A 119 9.18 15.92 -6.67
CA GLY A 119 8.46 16.21 -7.91
C GLY A 119 6.94 16.15 -7.84
N ASP A 120 6.36 15.78 -6.70
CA ASP A 120 4.91 15.72 -6.51
C ASP A 120 4.16 14.92 -7.60
N PRO A 121 4.45 13.62 -7.75
CA PRO A 121 3.88 12.80 -8.83
C PRO A 121 2.34 12.77 -8.79
N GLY A 122 1.77 12.85 -7.58
CA GLY A 122 0.34 12.88 -7.33
C GLY A 122 -0.42 14.09 -7.89
N GLY A 123 0.30 15.17 -8.21
CA GLY A 123 -0.32 16.41 -8.66
C GLY A 123 -1.05 16.25 -9.99
N LEU A 124 -0.45 15.51 -10.93
CA LEU A 124 -0.99 15.34 -12.29
C LEU A 124 -1.48 13.92 -12.59
N ALA A 125 -1.06 12.92 -11.83
CA ALA A 125 -1.50 11.54 -12.00
C ALA A 125 -1.42 10.75 -10.69
N VAL A 126 -2.14 9.63 -10.61
CA VAL A 126 -1.88 8.60 -9.60
C VAL A 126 -0.47 8.00 -9.79
N TYR A 127 0.18 7.62 -8.70
CA TYR A 127 1.45 6.89 -8.72
C TYR A 127 1.41 5.64 -7.85
N ASN A 128 2.31 4.70 -8.15
CA ASN A 128 2.54 3.51 -7.34
C ASN A 128 3.51 3.83 -6.19
N PHE A 129 3.29 3.23 -5.04
CA PHE A 129 4.23 3.22 -3.93
C PHE A 129 4.42 1.80 -3.37
N SER A 130 5.49 1.59 -2.62
CA SER A 130 5.73 0.37 -1.86
C SER A 130 6.60 0.60 -0.62
N ILE A 131 6.43 -0.25 0.38
CA ILE A 131 7.27 -0.31 1.58
C ILE A 131 7.79 -1.74 1.78
N ALA A 132 9.08 -1.87 2.11
CA ALA A 132 9.74 -3.15 2.32
C ALA A 132 9.93 -3.41 3.82
N VAL A 133 9.08 -4.25 4.40
CA VAL A 133 9.06 -4.57 5.83
C VAL A 133 9.85 -5.84 6.09
N THR A 134 10.82 -5.80 7.00
CA THR A 134 11.56 -7.00 7.42
C THR A 134 10.76 -7.73 8.48
N VAL A 135 10.38 -8.98 8.20
CA VAL A 135 9.60 -9.84 9.10
C VAL A 135 10.52 -10.93 9.67
N PRO A 136 10.61 -11.08 11.00
CA PRO A 136 11.43 -12.12 11.64
C PRO A 136 10.81 -13.51 11.46
N ALA A 137 11.56 -14.54 11.84
CA ALA A 137 11.02 -15.89 11.95
C ALA A 137 10.04 -15.98 13.14
N ASN A 138 9.02 -16.83 13.01
CA ASN A 138 8.08 -17.14 14.08
C ASN A 138 8.55 -18.40 14.83
N THR A 139 8.78 -18.27 16.13
CA THR A 139 9.11 -19.41 17.02
C THR A 139 7.89 -19.96 17.75
N GLU A 140 6.77 -19.23 17.72
CA GLU A 140 5.50 -19.61 18.32
C GLU A 140 4.70 -20.51 17.39
N ILE A 141 3.82 -21.33 17.96
CA ILE A 141 2.95 -22.24 17.21
C ILE A 141 1.70 -21.57 16.62
N ASP A 142 1.44 -20.32 17.01
CA ASP A 142 0.33 -19.53 16.49
C ASP A 142 0.81 -18.52 15.43
N PRO A 143 -0.01 -18.21 14.41
CA PRO A 143 0.30 -17.16 13.47
C PRO A 143 0.26 -15.79 14.15
N LEU A 144 1.20 -14.92 13.78
CA LEU A 144 1.27 -13.55 14.28
C LEU A 144 0.78 -12.57 13.21
N THR A 145 0.23 -11.45 13.64
CA THR A 145 -0.30 -10.41 12.74
C THR A 145 0.16 -9.02 13.15
N ARG A 146 0.27 -8.11 12.18
CA ARG A 146 0.44 -6.68 12.45
C ARG A 146 -0.21 -5.85 11.36
N GLN A 147 -0.96 -4.82 11.75
CA GLN A 147 -1.45 -3.81 10.82
C GLN A 147 -0.31 -2.87 10.39
N VAL A 148 -0.17 -2.68 9.08
CA VAL A 148 0.64 -1.62 8.47
C VAL A 148 -0.31 -0.59 7.90
N ILE A 149 -0.32 0.60 8.50
CA ILE A 149 -1.23 1.69 8.16
C ILE A 149 -0.47 2.69 7.29
N VAL A 150 -1.07 3.15 6.21
CA VAL A 150 -0.59 4.29 5.42
C VAL A 150 -1.57 5.45 5.55
N THR A 151 -1.04 6.66 5.75
CA THR A 151 -1.80 7.90 5.85
C THR A 151 -1.31 8.87 4.78
N ASP A 152 -2.23 9.44 4.01
CA ASP A 152 -1.91 10.51 3.06
C ASP A 152 -1.77 11.89 3.74
N GLU A 153 -1.35 12.91 2.98
CA GLU A 153 -1.21 14.29 3.49
C GLU A 153 -2.56 14.87 3.97
N GLY A 154 -3.67 14.46 3.34
CA GLY A 154 -5.04 14.85 3.71
C GLY A 154 -5.56 14.18 5.00
N GLY A 155 -4.86 13.16 5.51
CA GLY A 155 -5.24 12.41 6.71
C GLY A 155 -6.15 11.20 6.44
N HIS A 156 -6.39 10.82 5.18
CA HIS A 156 -7.06 9.57 4.88
C HIS A 156 -6.12 8.41 5.14
N GLN A 157 -6.67 7.31 5.66
CA GLN A 157 -5.91 6.13 6.04
C GLN A 157 -6.41 4.91 5.30
N ASP A 158 -5.47 4.02 5.01
CA ASP A 158 -5.75 2.67 4.57
C ASP A 158 -4.82 1.66 5.26
N VAL A 159 -5.23 0.40 5.35
CA VAL A 159 -4.63 -0.58 6.26
C VAL A 159 -4.35 -1.91 5.56
N CYS A 160 -3.11 -2.36 5.63
CA CYS A 160 -2.70 -3.71 5.27
C CYS A 160 -2.59 -4.59 6.52
N LEU A 161 -3.20 -5.77 6.52
CA LEU A 161 -2.95 -6.81 7.52
C LEU A 161 -1.79 -7.70 7.09
N LEU A 162 -0.65 -7.59 7.78
CA LEU A 162 0.52 -8.43 7.56
C LEU A 162 0.47 -9.66 8.48
N THR A 163 0.46 -10.85 7.89
CA THR A 163 0.42 -12.12 8.62
C THR A 163 1.73 -12.90 8.48
N LEU A 164 2.29 -13.32 9.61
CA LEU A 164 3.41 -14.27 9.70
C LEU A 164 2.87 -15.65 10.08
N ALA A 165 3.15 -16.65 9.25
CA ALA A 165 2.69 -18.02 9.52
C ALA A 165 3.25 -18.57 10.84
N ALA A 166 2.50 -19.49 11.46
CA ALA A 166 2.92 -20.25 12.64
C ALA A 166 4.26 -20.98 12.42
N GLY A 167 5.06 -21.03 13.47
CA GLY A 167 6.23 -21.91 13.58
C GLY A 167 5.83 -23.39 13.70
N ASP A 168 6.83 -24.27 13.65
CA ASP A 168 6.59 -25.70 13.89
C ASP A 168 6.54 -25.99 15.38
N ALA A 169 5.58 -26.82 15.79
CA ALA A 169 5.59 -27.40 17.12
C ALA A 169 6.77 -28.37 17.27
N TYR A 170 7.41 -28.37 18.43
CA TYR A 170 8.40 -29.37 18.79
C TYR A 170 8.21 -29.82 20.24
N LEU A 171 8.56 -31.08 20.49
CA LEU A 171 8.75 -31.67 21.80
C LEU A 171 10.06 -32.45 21.76
N ARG A 172 10.97 -32.15 22.68
CA ARG A 172 12.26 -32.84 22.84
C ARG A 172 12.39 -33.24 24.30
N VAL A 173 12.56 -34.54 24.51
CA VAL A 173 12.83 -35.11 25.83
C VAL A 173 14.25 -35.64 25.81
N THR A 174 14.96 -35.52 26.93
CA THR A 174 16.32 -36.08 27.04
C THR A 174 16.30 -37.56 26.64
N GLU A 175 17.09 -37.92 25.62
CA GLU A 175 17.15 -39.30 25.11
C GLU A 175 17.84 -40.25 26.10
N GLY A 176 17.38 -41.50 26.15
CA GLY A 176 17.93 -42.56 26.98
C GLY A 176 16.90 -43.20 27.91
N ASP A 177 17.31 -44.26 28.60
CA ASP A 177 16.46 -44.93 29.58
C ASP A 177 16.42 -44.15 30.91
N ILE A 178 15.23 -44.00 31.49
CA ILE A 178 15.08 -43.50 32.85
C ILE A 178 15.32 -44.67 33.83
N GLN A 179 16.43 -44.62 34.55
CA GLN A 179 16.82 -45.66 35.51
C GLN A 179 16.47 -45.21 36.93
N LEU A 180 15.52 -45.87 37.57
CA LEU A 180 15.20 -45.68 38.98
C LEU A 180 15.91 -46.75 39.82
N ASP A 181 16.37 -46.38 41.02
CA ASP A 181 16.86 -47.35 41.98
C ASP A 181 15.70 -48.10 42.66
N TYR A 182 16.00 -49.11 43.48
CA TYR A 182 14.98 -49.90 44.18
C TYR A 182 14.15 -49.09 45.20
N LEU A 183 14.61 -47.89 45.55
CA LEU A 183 13.92 -46.95 46.44
C LEU A 183 13.00 -46.00 45.65
N GLY A 184 13.12 -45.95 44.33
CA GLY A 184 12.40 -45.02 43.49
C GLY A 184 12.92 -43.58 43.61
N THR A 185 14.23 -43.40 43.83
CA THR A 185 14.85 -42.07 43.93
C THR A 185 14.50 -41.23 42.68
N PRO A 186 13.95 -40.01 42.84
CA PRO A 186 13.55 -39.18 41.71
C PRO A 186 14.71 -38.89 40.76
N VAL A 187 14.46 -39.06 39.45
CA VAL A 187 15.36 -38.66 38.37
C VAL A 187 14.74 -37.50 37.61
N THR A 188 15.53 -36.46 37.36
CA THR A 188 15.09 -35.31 36.56
C THR A 188 15.25 -35.61 35.07
N VAL A 189 14.21 -35.35 34.30
CA VAL A 189 14.22 -35.43 32.83
C VAL A 189 13.94 -34.03 32.29
N ASN A 190 14.81 -33.54 31.41
CA ASN A 190 14.57 -32.24 30.76
C ASN A 190 13.62 -32.43 29.58
N VAL A 191 12.60 -31.58 29.53
CA VAL A 191 11.63 -31.47 28.45
C VAL A 191 11.73 -30.06 27.86
N GLU A 192 11.97 -29.97 26.56
CA GLU A 192 11.92 -28.73 25.78
C GLU A 192 10.72 -28.82 24.83
N SER A 193 9.80 -27.85 24.91
CA SER A 193 8.62 -27.79 24.05
C SER A 193 8.19 -26.34 23.83
N ASN A 194 7.67 -26.03 22.65
CA ASN A 194 6.94 -24.77 22.37
C ASN A 194 5.42 -24.99 22.26
N THR A 195 4.94 -26.17 22.63
CA THR A 195 3.53 -26.54 22.69
C THR A 195 3.21 -27.26 24.00
N ASP A 196 1.94 -27.37 24.33
CA ASP A 196 1.48 -28.18 25.46
C ASP A 196 1.87 -29.66 25.26
N TRP A 197 2.24 -30.32 26.36
CA TRP A 197 2.59 -31.74 26.38
C TRP A 197 2.02 -32.41 27.65
N THR A 198 1.76 -33.72 27.55
CA THR A 198 1.30 -34.57 28.66
C THR A 198 2.19 -35.81 28.76
N VAL A 199 2.18 -36.47 29.92
CA VAL A 199 2.86 -37.75 30.17
C VAL A 199 1.81 -38.75 30.64
N GLU A 200 1.79 -39.92 30.03
CA GLU A 200 0.86 -41.02 30.31
C GLU A 200 1.61 -42.31 30.71
#